data_AF-A0A962UX09-F1
#
_entry.id   AF-A0A962UX09-F1
#
_cell.length_a   1.000
_cell.length_b   1.000
_cell.length_c   1.000
_cell.angle_alpha   90.00
_cell.angle_beta   90.00
_cell.angle_gamma   90.00
#
_symmetry.space_group_name_H-M   'P 1'
#
loop_
_entity.id
_entity.type
_entity.pdbx_description
1 polymer ?
#
loop_
_entity_poly.entity_id
_entity_poly.type
_entity_poly.pdbx_seq_one_letter_code
_entity_poly.pdbx_strand_id
1 'polypeptide(L)'
;MSTASIPLPRWIEIGLLPILNILLALLVSGLVILAIGENPVTAVQIMLVGAFGYDEAIGYTLYYTTNFIFTGLAVAVAFHAMLFNIGGEGQA
;
A
#
# COMPACT_ATOMS: atom_id res chain seq x y z
N MET A 1 10.61 -30.44 8.49
CA MET A 1 9.64 -30.35 9.61
C MET A 1 8.61 -29.31 9.23
N SER A 2 7.39 -29.74 8.90
CA SER A 2 6.28 -28.82 8.67
C SER A 2 5.88 -28.26 10.03
N THR A 3 6.33 -27.06 10.36
CA THR A 3 5.73 -26.29 11.44
C THR A 3 4.32 -25.97 10.97
N ALA A 4 3.33 -26.71 11.47
CA ALA A 4 1.93 -26.37 11.25
C ALA A 4 1.73 -24.93 11.69
N SER A 5 1.66 -24.00 10.75
CA SER A 5 1.26 -22.63 11.03
C SER A 5 -0.18 -22.71 11.50
N ILE A 6 -0.41 -22.40 12.77
CA ILE A 6 -1.76 -22.21 13.27
C ILE A 6 -2.37 -21.12 12.37
N PRO A 7 -3.44 -21.41 11.60
CA PRO A 7 -4.03 -20.43 10.71
C PRO A 7 -4.48 -19.25 11.57
N LEU A 8 -4.10 -18.03 11.17
CA LEU A 8 -4.47 -16.85 11.93
C LEU A 8 -5.99 -16.65 11.83
N PRO A 9 -6.64 -16.16 12.90
CA PRO A 9 -8.01 -15.70 12.80
C PRO A 9 -8.17 -14.69 11.65
N ARG A 10 -9.23 -14.83 10.85
CA ARG A 10 -9.45 -13.99 9.64
C ARG A 10 -9.44 -12.48 9.91
N TRP A 11 -9.84 -12.05 11.11
CA TRP A 11 -9.81 -10.63 11.50
C TRP A 11 -8.38 -10.09 11.66
N ILE A 12 -7.42 -10.95 12.01
CA ILE A 12 -5.99 -10.59 12.06
C ILE A 12 -5.48 -10.37 10.64
N GLU A 13 -5.83 -11.28 9.72
CA GLU A 13 -5.39 -11.22 8.32
C GLU A 13 -6.00 -10.03 7.57
N ILE A 14 -7.29 -9.77 7.74
CA ILE A 14 -8.02 -8.75 6.97
C ILE A 14 -7.89 -7.36 7.59
N GLY A 15 -7.78 -7.27 8.92
CA GLY A 15 -7.80 -6.01 9.65
C GLY A 15 -6.48 -5.65 10.30
N LEU A 16 -6.05 -6.47 11.28
CA LEU A 16 -4.92 -6.12 12.13
C LEU A 16 -3.60 -6.01 11.36
N LEU A 17 -3.30 -6.99 10.51
CA LEU A 17 -2.04 -7.03 9.75
C LEU A 17 -1.91 -5.86 8.78
N PRO A 18 -2.92 -5.52 7.93
CA PRO A 18 -2.85 -4.33 7.09
C PRO A 18 -2.66 -3.03 7.89
N ILE A 19 -3.36 -2.86 9.00
CA ILE A 19 -3.20 -1.68 9.86
C ILE A 19 -1.78 -1.59 10.42
N LEU A 20 -1.23 -2.70 10.94
CA LEU A 20 0.14 -2.75 11.43
C LEU A 20 1.16 -2.43 10.34
N ASN A 21 0.95 -2.94 9.11
CA ASN A 21 1.82 -2.64 7.97
C ASN A 21 1.81 -1.16 7.62
N ILE A 22 0.63 -0.52 7.61
CA ILE A 22 0.50 0.93 7.37
C ILE A 22 1.19 1.72 8.47
N LEU A 23 0.98 1.37 9.74
CA LEU A 23 1.63 2.04 10.87
C LEU A 23 3.15 1.92 10.82
N LEU A 24 3.67 0.73 10.50
CA LEU A 24 5.11 0.50 10.37
C LEU A 24 5.69 1.28 9.18
N ALA A 25 5.00 1.29 8.04
CA ALA A 25 5.41 2.08 6.88
C ALA A 25 5.47 3.58 7.23
N LEU A 26 4.43 4.13 7.85
CA LEU A 26 4.40 5.53 8.30
C LEU A 26 5.51 5.83 9.31
N LEU A 27 5.78 4.91 10.25
CA LEU A 27 6.86 5.06 11.21
C LEU A 27 8.23 5.12 10.51
N VAL A 28 8.52 4.15 9.65
CA VAL A 28 9.80 4.08 8.91
C VAL A 28 9.97 5.29 7.99
N SER A 29 8.95 5.63 7.20
CA SER A 29 8.96 6.82 6.34
C SER A 29 9.12 8.10 7.16
N GLY A 30 8.44 8.20 8.31
CA GLY A 30 8.56 9.33 9.22
C GLY A 30 9.98 9.49 9.77
N LEU A 31 10.64 8.39 10.14
CA LEU A 31 12.05 8.41 10.56
C LEU A 31 12.99 8.88 9.44
N VAL A 32 12.73 8.48 8.20
CA VAL A 32 13.50 8.95 7.03
C VAL A 32 13.31 10.46 6.81
N ILE A 33 12.08 10.96 6.91
CA ILE A 33 11.77 12.39 6.79
C ILE A 33 12.46 13.18 7.91
N LEU A 34 12.43 12.67 9.15
CA LEU A 34 13.16 13.27 10.26
C LEU A 34 14.68 13.28 10.04
N ALA A 35 15.24 12.20 9.46
CA ALA A 35 16.67 12.09 9.20
C ALA A 35 17.18 13.13 8.19
N ILE A 36 16.33 13.58 7.25
CA ILE A 36 16.66 14.67 6.31
C ILE A 36 16.34 16.07 6.88
N GLY A 37 15.91 16.16 8.13
CA GLY A 37 15.64 17.43 8.84
C GLY A 37 14.23 17.99 8.64
N GLU A 38 13.32 17.22 8.04
CA GLU A 38 11.97 17.65 7.72
C GLU A 38 10.95 17.16 8.75
N ASN A 39 9.78 17.82 8.80
CA ASN A 39 8.70 17.44 9.71
C ASN A 39 7.78 16.36 9.07
N PRO A 40 7.70 15.14 9.63
CA PRO A 40 6.89 14.05 9.08
C PRO A 40 5.39 14.32 9.16
N VAL A 41 4.92 15.08 10.15
CA VAL A 41 3.50 15.46 10.27
C VAL A 41 3.12 16.39 9.12
N THR A 42 3.98 17.35 8.79
CA THR A 42 3.77 18.25 7.63
C THR A 42 3.75 17.46 6.33
N ALA A 43 4.66 16.49 6.17
CA ALA A 43 4.68 15.64 4.99
C ALA A 43 3.36 14.85 4.82
N VAL A 44 2.85 14.26 5.91
CA VAL A 44 1.54 13.57 5.88
C VAL A 44 0.40 14.54 5.57
N GLN A 45 0.40 15.75 6.12
CA GLN A 45 -0.60 16.77 5.80
C GLN A 45 -0.58 17.13 4.30
N ILE A 46 0.61 17.34 3.73
CA ILE A 46 0.78 17.63 2.30
C ILE A 46 0.26 16.45 1.46
N MET A 47 0.56 15.21 1.84
CA MET A 47 0.03 14.02 1.15
C MET A 47 -1.50 13.96 1.20
N LEU A 48 -2.11 14.23 2.36
CA LEU A 48 -3.57 14.22 2.52
C LEU A 48 -4.24 15.30 1.67
N VAL A 49 -3.69 16.52 1.65
CA VAL A 49 -4.20 17.61 0.79
C VAL A 49 -3.96 17.28 -0.68
N GLY A 50 -2.81 16.70 -1.04
CA GLY A 50 -2.51 16.28 -2.40
C GLY A 50 -3.40 15.15 -2.92
N ALA A 51 -3.95 14.31 -2.04
CA ALA A 51 -4.86 13.22 -2.40
C ALA A 51 -6.35 13.62 -2.36
N PHE A 52 -6.74 14.48 -1.43
CA PHE A 52 -8.18 14.76 -1.15
C PHE A 52 -8.54 16.25 -1.06
N GLY A 53 -7.58 17.16 -1.19
CA GLY A 53 -7.78 18.58 -0.89
C GLY A 53 -8.56 19.37 -1.93
N TYR A 54 -8.72 18.84 -3.15
CA TYR A 54 -9.45 19.47 -4.26
C TYR A 54 -10.01 18.43 -5.23
N ASP A 55 -10.99 18.81 -6.05
CA ASP A 55 -11.74 17.87 -6.90
C ASP A 55 -10.85 17.06 -7.85
N GLU A 56 -9.87 17.72 -8.46
CA GLU A 56 -8.92 17.06 -9.37
C GLU A 56 -7.98 16.09 -8.62
N ALA A 57 -7.60 16.38 -7.37
CA ALA A 57 -6.79 15.47 -6.53
C ALA A 57 -7.53 14.15 -6.25
N ILE A 58 -8.83 14.23 -5.98
CA ILE A 58 -9.67 13.04 -5.81
C ILE A 58 -9.73 12.25 -7.12
N GLY A 59 -9.87 12.94 -8.25
CA GLY A 59 -9.81 12.35 -9.60
C GLY A 59 -8.52 11.57 -9.83
N TYR A 60 -7.36 12.17 -9.57
CA TYR A 60 -6.06 11.48 -9.67
C TYR A 60 -5.96 10.32 -8.69
N THR A 61 -6.36 10.50 -7.44
CA THR A 61 -6.31 9.43 -6.43
C THR A 61 -7.11 8.21 -6.88
N LEU A 62 -8.33 8.40 -7.39
CA LEU A 62 -9.15 7.31 -7.92
C LEU A 62 -8.55 6.69 -9.19
N TYR A 63 -8.01 7.51 -10.09
CA TYR A 63 -7.33 7.05 -11.30
C TYR A 63 -6.15 6.13 -10.97
N TYR A 64 -5.25 6.55 -10.08
CA TYR A 64 -4.10 5.77 -9.64
C TYR A 64 -4.52 4.53 -8.83
N THR A 65 -5.47 4.68 -7.91
CA THR A 65 -5.99 3.57 -7.10
C THR A 65 -6.55 2.45 -7.97
N THR A 66 -7.33 2.81 -9.00
CA THR A 66 -7.92 1.85 -9.92
C THR A 66 -6.83 1.07 -10.65
N ASN A 67 -5.84 1.77 -11.22
CA ASN A 67 -4.71 1.13 -11.90
C ASN A 67 -3.97 0.16 -10.97
N PHE A 68 -3.62 0.57 -9.75
CA PHE A 68 -2.90 -0.29 -8.80
C PHE A 68 -3.71 -1.52 -8.37
N ILE A 69 -5.02 -1.40 -8.17
CA ILE A 69 -5.88 -2.55 -7.84
C ILE A 69 -5.87 -3.56 -8.98
N PHE A 70 -6.05 -3.12 -10.23
CA PHE A 70 -6.09 -4.02 -11.38
C PHE A 70 -4.72 -4.63 -11.70
N THR A 71 -3.64 -3.88 -11.52
CA THR A 71 -2.27 -4.42 -11.58
C THR A 71 -2.08 -5.55 -10.56
N GLY A 72 -2.42 -5.31 -9.28
CA GLY A 72 -2.30 -6.33 -8.24
C GLY A 72 -3.17 -7.55 -8.53
N LEU A 73 -4.38 -7.34 -9.06
CA LEU A 73 -5.28 -8.42 -9.47
C LEU A 73 -4.68 -9.24 -10.63
N ALA A 74 -4.11 -8.60 -11.66
CA ALA A 74 -3.50 -9.29 -12.79
C ALA A 74 -2.35 -10.21 -12.35
N VAL A 75 -1.52 -9.72 -11.43
CA VAL A 75 -0.43 -10.48 -10.82
C VAL A 75 -0.98 -11.64 -9.97
N ALA A 76 -1.99 -11.38 -9.12
CA ALA A 76 -2.60 -12.40 -8.27
C ALA A 76 -3.25 -13.54 -9.08
N VAL A 77 -3.94 -13.22 -10.17
CA VAL A 77 -4.56 -14.21 -11.07
C VAL A 77 -3.50 -15.10 -11.72
N ALA A 78 -2.40 -14.53 -12.23
CA ALA A 78 -1.32 -15.30 -12.84
C ALA A 78 -0.61 -16.21 -11.83
N PHE A 79 -0.35 -15.71 -10.62
CA PHE A 79 0.22 -16.52 -9.54
C PHE A 79 -0.70 -17.67 -9.13
N HIS A 80 -2.03 -17.46 -9.12
CA HIS A 80 -2.99 -18.53 -8.85
C HIS A 80 -2.92 -19.65 -9.90
N ALA A 81 -2.56 -19.32 -11.15
CA ALA A 81 -2.32 -20.28 -12.22
C ALA A 81 -0.90 -20.89 -12.23
N MET A 82 -0.06 -20.61 -11.23
CA MET A 82 1.36 -20.98 -11.19
C MET A 82 2.16 -20.46 -12.39
N LEU A 83 1.70 -19.39 -13.03
CA LEU A 83 2.38 -18.75 -14.13
C LEU A 83 3.24 -17.61 -13.60
N PHE A 84 4.46 -17.52 -14.11
CA PHE A 84 5.31 -16.38 -13.84
C PHE A 84 4.73 -15.12 -14.49
N ASN A 85 4.60 -14.05 -13.71
CA ASN A 85 4.15 -12.74 -14.18
C ASN A 85 5.20 -11.69 -13.80
N ILE A 86 5.74 -10.99 -14.81
CA ILE A 86 6.64 -9.84 -14.64
C ILE A 86 5.86 -8.51 -14.76
N GLY A 87 4.64 -8.56 -15.28
CA GLY A 87 3.86 -7.38 -15.66
C GLY A 87 3.11 -6.77 -14.48
N GLY A 88 3.84 -6.09 -13.60
CA GLY A 88 3.28 -5.22 -12.56
C GLY A 88 3.39 -3.73 -12.89
N GLU A 89 4.53 -3.31 -13.44
CA GLU A 89 4.85 -1.89 -13.60
C GLU A 89 5.48 -1.61 -14.98
N GLY A 90 5.21 -0.49 -15.65
CA GLY A 90 4.61 0.75 -15.16
C GLY A 90 4.34 1.73 -16.29
N GLN A 91 4.09 2.99 -15.91
CA GLN A 91 3.45 4.08 -16.67
C GLN A 91 1.93 4.14 -16.44
N ALA A 92 1.52 4.36 -15.20
CA ALA A 92 0.37 5.24 -14.92
C ALA A 92 0.92 6.42 -14.11
#